data_AF-S9W7F6-F1
#
_entry.id   AF-S9W7F6-F1
#
_cell.length_a   1.000
_cell.length_b   1.000
_cell.length_c   1.000
_cell.angle_alpha   90.00
_cell.angle_beta   90.00
_cell.angle_gamma   90.00
#
_symmetry.space_group_name_H-M   'P 1'
#
loop_
_entity.id
_entity.type
_entity.pdbx_description
1 polymer ?
#
loop_
_entity_poly.entity_id
_entity_poly.type
_entity_poly.pdbx_seq_one_letter_code
_entity_poly.pdbx_strand_id
1 'polypeptide(L)'
;MTEREKNTAGGLNEAAAVFHRHAVARASLSLHKSLAPAKLPMMPLTVGEIRYLLPGSTDLFLIGEPHSADWTAAQKLLNAATESVLSLDDKEKLTTLLKNESVSKTSGINVSLLIALASVSPDVCALALATVPSTVTSFYIQTLIGAKMPRGKLEEVLLHVPKLLTQPDVRLYISEKIREFKGKPSLTEDEKASFNAFANFLHELMTKKASENKEIFIADALKPDVEELLKSSDHKSQWEEMKK
;
A
#
# COMPACT_ATOMS: atom_id res chain seq x y z
N MET A 1 -2.53 -32.22 -34.19
CA MET A 1 -2.23 -30.78 -34.09
C MET A 1 -1.38 -30.36 -35.28
N THR A 2 -1.68 -29.19 -35.83
CA THR A 2 -0.99 -28.49 -36.92
C THR A 2 -0.21 -27.30 -36.35
N GLU A 3 0.74 -26.76 -37.10
CA GLU A 3 1.54 -25.61 -36.66
C GLU A 3 0.69 -24.36 -36.37
N ARG A 4 -0.45 -24.20 -37.04
CA ARG A 4 -1.43 -23.12 -36.76
C ARG A 4 -1.93 -23.15 -35.32
N GLU A 5 -2.21 -24.33 -34.78
CA GLU A 5 -2.67 -24.48 -33.39
C GLU A 5 -1.53 -24.15 -32.42
N LYS A 6 -0.31 -24.56 -32.74
CA LYS A 6 0.90 -24.25 -31.97
C LYS A 6 1.21 -22.74 -31.92
N ASN A 7 1.04 -22.04 -33.04
CA ASN A 7 1.23 -20.58 -33.12
C ASN A 7 0.09 -19.77 -32.49
N THR A 8 -1.08 -20.39 -32.27
CA THR A 8 -2.20 -19.75 -31.54
C THR A 8 -2.04 -19.91 -30.02
N ALA A 9 -1.45 -21.02 -29.57
CA ALA A 9 -1.02 -21.23 -28.19
C ALA A 9 0.33 -20.54 -27.89
N GLY A 10 0.46 -19.26 -28.24
CA GLY A 10 1.61 -18.44 -27.86
C GLY A 10 1.72 -18.37 -26.33
N GLY A 11 2.91 -18.66 -25.80
CA GLY A 11 3.14 -18.70 -24.35
C GLY A 11 2.83 -17.37 -23.67
N LEU A 12 2.14 -17.43 -22.53
CA LEU A 12 1.95 -16.30 -21.62
C LEU A 12 3.29 -15.92 -20.99
N ASN A 13 4.09 -15.14 -21.71
CA ASN A 13 5.24 -14.44 -21.14
C ASN A 13 4.73 -13.49 -20.04
N GLU A 14 5.47 -13.40 -18.94
CA GLU A 14 5.04 -12.71 -17.71
C GLU A 14 4.75 -11.20 -17.89
N ALA A 15 5.22 -10.60 -18.99
CA ALA A 15 4.93 -9.22 -19.36
C ALA A 15 3.57 -8.99 -20.05
N ALA A 16 2.83 -10.04 -20.45
CA ALA A 16 1.62 -9.92 -21.28
C ALA A 16 0.28 -9.90 -20.50
N ALA A 17 0.33 -10.18 -19.19
CA ALA A 17 -0.85 -10.44 -18.37
C ALA A 17 -0.59 -10.11 -16.88
N VAL A 18 -1.22 -9.06 -16.35
CA VAL A 18 -1.15 -8.73 -14.90
C VAL A 18 -2.45 -9.18 -14.22
N PHE A 19 -2.33 -10.02 -13.18
CA PHE A 19 -3.47 -10.58 -12.46
C PHE A 19 -3.68 -9.89 -11.10
N HIS A 20 -4.69 -9.03 -11.01
CA HIS A 20 -5.04 -8.32 -9.78
C HIS A 20 -6.05 -9.13 -8.97
N ARG A 21 -5.58 -9.79 -7.92
CA ARG A 21 -6.41 -10.60 -7.02
C ARG A 21 -6.90 -9.76 -5.83
N HIS A 22 -7.99 -9.02 -6.02
CA HIS A 22 -8.62 -8.30 -4.91
C HIS A 22 -9.24 -9.27 -3.89
N ALA A 23 -8.99 -9.02 -2.60
CA ALA A 23 -9.35 -9.94 -1.52
C ALA A 23 -10.85 -10.03 -1.25
N VAL A 24 -11.63 -9.01 -1.64
CA VAL A 24 -13.08 -8.90 -1.38
C VAL A 24 -13.86 -8.88 -2.69
N ALA A 25 -13.82 -10.04 -3.36
CA ALA A 25 -14.45 -10.37 -4.64
C ALA A 25 -13.84 -9.74 -5.91
N ARG A 26 -13.93 -10.53 -7.00
CA ARG A 26 -13.49 -10.25 -8.39
C ARG A 26 -11.97 -10.15 -8.56
N ALA A 27 -11.41 -11.16 -9.20
CA ALA A 27 -10.08 -11.05 -9.81
C ALA A 27 -10.22 -10.36 -11.18
N SER A 28 -9.33 -9.42 -11.46
CA SER A 28 -9.21 -8.81 -12.78
C SER A 28 -7.87 -9.20 -13.44
N LEU A 29 -7.90 -9.29 -14.76
CA LEU A 29 -6.77 -9.70 -15.60
C LEU A 29 -6.55 -8.61 -16.64
N SER A 30 -5.45 -7.89 -16.53
CA SER A 30 -5.07 -6.88 -17.52
C SER A 30 -4.41 -7.58 -18.71
N LEU A 31 -5.17 -7.81 -19.79
CA LEU A 31 -4.66 -8.36 -21.05
C LEU A 31 -4.27 -7.25 -22.02
N HIS A 32 -3.17 -7.47 -22.73
CA HIS A 32 -2.63 -6.48 -23.65
C HIS A 32 -3.09 -6.64 -25.11
N LYS A 33 -3.27 -5.52 -25.81
CA LYS A 33 -3.93 -5.28 -27.11
C LYS A 33 -3.41 -6.10 -28.31
N SER A 34 -2.24 -6.73 -28.20
CA SER A 34 -1.76 -7.71 -29.18
C SER A 34 -2.52 -9.05 -29.09
N LEU A 35 -3.01 -9.41 -27.90
CA LEU A 35 -3.97 -10.48 -27.65
C LEU A 35 -5.38 -9.98 -28.01
N ALA A 36 -5.63 -9.81 -29.32
CA ALA A 36 -6.97 -9.52 -29.83
C ALA A 36 -7.95 -10.58 -29.30
N PRO A 37 -9.01 -10.20 -28.57
CA PRO A 37 -9.78 -11.15 -27.79
C PRO A 37 -10.49 -12.18 -28.66
N ALA A 38 -10.44 -13.45 -28.25
CA ALA A 38 -11.23 -14.51 -28.86
C ALA A 38 -12.74 -14.18 -28.79
N LYS A 39 -13.52 -14.76 -29.71
CA LYS A 39 -14.97 -14.50 -29.91
C LYS A 39 -15.87 -15.02 -28.78
N LEU A 40 -15.57 -14.67 -27.54
CA LEU A 40 -16.35 -14.99 -26.35
C LEU A 40 -17.41 -13.91 -26.10
N PRO A 41 -18.58 -14.23 -25.52
CA PRO A 41 -19.57 -13.23 -25.17
C PRO A 41 -19.04 -12.29 -24.08
N MET A 42 -19.11 -10.98 -24.35
CA MET A 42 -18.48 -9.93 -23.55
C MET A 42 -19.44 -8.78 -23.30
N MET A 43 -19.36 -8.17 -22.12
CA MET A 43 -20.20 -7.04 -21.72
C MET A 43 -19.32 -5.88 -21.23
N PRO A 44 -19.41 -4.67 -21.82
CA PRO A 44 -18.72 -3.50 -21.29
C PRO A 44 -19.33 -3.10 -19.94
N LEU A 45 -18.49 -2.62 -19.01
CA LEU A 45 -18.93 -2.12 -17.71
C LEU A 45 -18.69 -0.61 -17.59
N THR A 46 -17.46 -0.19 -17.84
CA THR A 46 -17.03 1.21 -17.90
C THR A 46 -16.00 1.39 -19.03
N VAL A 47 -15.44 2.58 -19.20
CA VAL A 47 -14.43 2.85 -20.22
C VAL A 47 -13.15 2.07 -19.93
N GLY A 48 -12.90 1.01 -20.71
CA GLY A 48 -11.76 0.10 -20.55
C GLY A 48 -12.06 -1.20 -19.83
N GLU A 49 -13.23 -1.34 -19.17
CA GLU A 49 -13.61 -2.55 -18.44
C GLU A 49 -14.55 -3.46 -19.24
N ILE A 50 -14.16 -4.73 -19.37
CA ILE A 50 -14.86 -5.75 -20.15
C ILE A 50 -15.06 -7.01 -19.28
N ARG A 51 -16.30 -7.43 -19.10
CA ARG A 51 -16.67 -8.66 -18.38
C ARG A 51 -16.93 -9.80 -19.38
N TYR A 52 -16.30 -10.94 -19.18
CA TYR A 52 -16.53 -12.13 -20.02
C TYR A 52 -17.61 -13.01 -19.38
N LEU A 53 -18.64 -13.32 -20.17
CA LEU A 53 -19.78 -14.13 -19.74
C LEU A 53 -19.47 -15.61 -19.98
N LEU A 54 -18.61 -16.15 -19.12
CA LEU A 54 -18.18 -17.55 -19.19
C LEU A 54 -19.28 -18.50 -18.64
N PRO A 55 -19.68 -19.54 -19.39
CA PRO A 55 -20.58 -20.57 -18.87
C PRO A 55 -19.99 -21.27 -17.64
N GLY A 56 -20.79 -21.50 -16.60
CA GLY A 56 -20.35 -22.21 -15.39
C GLY A 56 -19.76 -21.34 -14.26
N SER A 57 -19.91 -20.01 -14.34
CA SER A 57 -19.63 -19.05 -13.26
C SER A 57 -18.19 -18.96 -12.72
N THR A 58 -17.34 -18.25 -13.47
CA THR A 58 -16.40 -17.29 -12.87
C THR A 58 -16.32 -16.07 -13.78
N ASP A 59 -16.84 -14.93 -13.32
CA ASP A 59 -16.76 -13.68 -14.06
C ASP A 59 -15.30 -13.21 -14.18
N LEU A 60 -14.74 -13.29 -15.39
CA LEU A 60 -13.43 -12.74 -15.68
C LEU A 60 -13.57 -11.28 -16.11
N PHE A 61 -13.00 -10.37 -15.32
CA PHE A 61 -12.94 -8.94 -15.62
C PHE A 61 -11.62 -8.64 -16.32
N LEU A 62 -11.67 -8.26 -17.59
CA LEU A 62 -10.52 -7.66 -18.24
C LEU A 62 -10.58 -6.14 -18.10
N ILE A 63 -9.47 -5.55 -17.67
CA ILE A 63 -9.18 -4.15 -17.92
C ILE A 63 -8.30 -4.14 -19.17
N GLY A 64 -8.81 -3.63 -20.30
CA GLY A 64 -7.98 -3.43 -21.49
C GLY A 64 -7.06 -2.23 -21.29
N GLU A 65 -5.78 -2.33 -21.73
CA GLU A 65 -4.71 -1.30 -21.56
C GLU A 65 -5.28 0.14 -21.51
N PRO A 66 -5.37 0.78 -20.31
CA PRO A 66 -5.96 2.10 -20.15
C PRO A 66 -5.03 3.17 -20.72
N HIS A 67 -5.11 3.31 -22.04
CA HIS A 67 -4.09 3.90 -22.90
C HIS A 67 -3.99 5.44 -22.91
N SER A 68 -4.22 6.10 -21.77
CA SER A 68 -3.79 7.49 -21.62
C SER A 68 -2.25 7.54 -21.51
N ALA A 69 -1.64 8.56 -22.11
CA ALA A 69 -0.22 8.84 -21.90
C ALA A 69 0.07 9.07 -20.40
N ASP A 70 -0.90 9.66 -19.70
CA ASP A 70 -0.92 9.86 -18.25
C ASP A 70 -0.76 8.57 -17.45
N TRP A 71 -1.51 7.50 -17.79
CA TRP A 71 -1.40 6.21 -17.11
C TRP A 71 -0.03 5.58 -17.35
N THR A 72 0.46 5.57 -18.59
CA THR A 72 1.80 5.04 -18.91
C THR A 72 2.90 5.82 -18.20
N ALA A 73 2.75 7.15 -18.08
CA ALA A 73 3.66 7.99 -17.32
C ALA A 73 3.60 7.69 -15.81
N ALA A 74 2.40 7.49 -15.25
CA ALA A 74 2.22 7.13 -13.85
C ALA A 74 2.85 5.77 -13.53
N GLN A 75 2.62 4.74 -14.35
CA GLN A 75 3.25 3.42 -14.18
C GLN A 75 4.79 3.51 -14.23
N LYS A 76 5.35 4.27 -15.18
CA LYS A 76 6.80 4.45 -15.28
C LYS A 76 7.38 5.11 -14.03
N LEU A 77 6.70 6.12 -13.48
CA LEU A 77 7.12 6.82 -12.27
C LEU A 77 6.94 5.97 -10.99
N LEU A 78 5.85 5.21 -10.88
CA LEU A 78 5.64 4.25 -9.79
C LEU A 78 6.73 3.17 -9.78
N ASN A 79 7.07 2.58 -10.92
CA ASN A 79 8.13 1.57 -11.01
C ASN A 79 9.50 2.17 -10.65
N ALA A 80 9.85 3.35 -11.20
CA ALA A 80 11.10 4.04 -10.86
C ALA A 80 11.20 4.36 -9.35
N ALA A 81 10.07 4.66 -8.69
CA ALA A 81 9.99 4.90 -7.25
C ALA A 81 10.21 3.64 -6.37
N THR A 82 10.09 2.43 -6.95
CA THR A 82 10.45 1.17 -6.27
C THR A 82 11.95 0.84 -6.35
N GLU A 83 12.66 1.44 -7.30
CA GLU A 83 14.11 1.24 -7.50
C GLU A 83 14.94 2.36 -6.87
N SER A 84 14.39 3.58 -6.84
CA SER A 84 15.11 4.79 -6.40
C SER A 84 14.17 5.86 -5.85
N VAL A 85 14.70 6.82 -5.10
CA VAL A 85 13.94 7.99 -4.66
C VAL A 85 13.78 8.96 -5.84
N LEU A 86 12.53 9.20 -6.25
CA LEU A 86 12.19 10.13 -7.34
C LEU A 86 12.67 11.58 -7.06
N SER A 87 12.90 12.34 -8.14
CA SER A 87 13.11 13.78 -8.09
C SER A 87 11.86 14.53 -7.58
N LEU A 88 12.01 15.79 -7.16
CA LEU A 88 10.86 16.60 -6.72
C LEU A 88 9.84 16.78 -7.86
N ASP A 89 10.31 17.19 -9.04
CA ASP A 89 9.53 17.36 -10.27
C ASP A 89 8.77 16.07 -10.64
N ASP A 90 9.43 14.90 -10.55
CA ASP A 90 8.82 13.60 -10.81
C ASP A 90 7.75 13.23 -9.77
N LYS A 91 7.95 13.62 -8.50
CA LYS A 91 6.95 13.43 -7.42
C LYS A 91 5.73 14.35 -7.59
N GLU A 92 5.92 15.61 -7.96
CA GLU A 92 4.81 16.53 -8.26
C GLU A 92 4.03 16.07 -9.51
N LYS A 93 4.74 15.62 -10.53
CA LYS A 93 4.16 15.03 -11.74
C LYS A 93 3.38 13.74 -11.42
N LEU A 94 3.96 12.80 -10.68
CA LEU A 94 3.26 11.59 -10.25
C LEU A 94 2.03 11.92 -9.39
N THR A 95 2.15 12.87 -8.46
CA THR A 95 1.03 13.36 -7.64
C THR A 95 -0.09 13.95 -8.50
N THR A 96 0.25 14.65 -9.58
CA THR A 96 -0.74 15.23 -10.51
C THR A 96 -1.42 14.15 -11.35
N LEU A 97 -0.67 13.16 -11.84
CA LEU A 97 -1.20 12.02 -12.59
C LEU A 97 -2.10 11.13 -11.72
N LEU A 98 -1.70 10.87 -10.47
CA LEU A 98 -2.48 10.07 -9.50
C LEU A 98 -3.78 10.75 -9.05
N LYS A 99 -3.88 12.08 -9.15
CA LYS A 99 -5.14 12.82 -8.92
C LYS A 99 -6.15 12.69 -10.06
N ASN A 100 -5.76 12.20 -11.24
CA ASN A 100 -6.69 11.91 -12.33
C ASN A 100 -7.48 10.62 -12.00
N GLU A 101 -8.80 10.75 -11.87
CA GLU A 101 -9.69 9.64 -11.47
C GLU A 101 -9.62 8.43 -12.42
N SER A 102 -9.34 8.66 -13.72
CA SER A 102 -9.16 7.57 -14.68
C SER A 102 -7.85 6.80 -14.47
N VAL A 103 -6.79 7.49 -14.02
CA VAL A 103 -5.48 6.90 -13.76
C VAL A 103 -5.45 6.19 -12.42
N SER A 104 -5.99 6.80 -11.35
CA SER A 104 -6.02 6.18 -10.02
C SER A 104 -6.82 4.88 -9.99
N LYS A 105 -8.02 4.85 -10.57
CA LYS A 105 -8.85 3.63 -10.66
C LYS A 105 -8.20 2.49 -11.43
N THR A 106 -7.35 2.81 -12.41
CA THR A 106 -6.69 1.81 -13.28
C THR A 106 -5.20 1.60 -12.94
N SER A 107 -4.70 2.24 -11.89
CA SER A 107 -3.29 2.27 -11.49
C SER A 107 -2.70 0.91 -11.08
N GLY A 108 -3.54 -0.12 -10.88
CA GLY A 108 -3.10 -1.47 -10.52
C GLY A 108 -2.47 -1.59 -9.13
N ILE A 109 -2.62 -0.58 -8.26
CA ILE A 109 -2.00 -0.51 -6.94
C ILE A 109 -2.37 -1.75 -6.10
N ASN A 110 -1.33 -2.44 -5.66
CA ASN A 110 -1.40 -3.76 -5.02
C ASN A 110 -0.39 -3.84 -3.87
N VAL A 111 -0.53 -4.87 -3.03
CA VAL A 111 0.31 -5.08 -1.84
C VAL A 111 1.79 -5.11 -2.18
N SER A 112 2.19 -5.84 -3.22
CA SER A 112 3.62 -5.99 -3.60
C SER A 112 4.22 -4.65 -4.02
N LEU A 113 3.50 -3.86 -4.82
CA LEU A 113 3.92 -2.51 -5.21
C LEU A 113 4.04 -1.59 -3.99
N LEU A 114 3.07 -1.62 -3.07
CA LEU A 114 3.10 -0.77 -1.87
C LEU A 114 4.22 -1.16 -0.89
N ILE A 115 4.57 -2.44 -0.76
CA ILE A 115 5.71 -2.90 0.05
C ILE A 115 7.03 -2.42 -0.58
N ALA A 116 7.18 -2.53 -1.90
CA ALA A 116 8.37 -2.06 -2.61
C ALA A 116 8.52 -0.53 -2.53
N LEU A 117 7.43 0.22 -2.79
CA LEU A 117 7.39 1.67 -2.62
C LEU A 117 7.70 2.08 -1.18
N ALA A 118 7.09 1.45 -0.17
CA ALA A 118 7.36 1.79 1.22
C ALA A 118 8.83 1.57 1.60
N SER A 119 9.47 0.53 1.06
CA SER A 119 10.87 0.21 1.37
C SER A 119 11.88 1.23 0.82
N VAL A 120 11.55 1.95 -0.25
CA VAL A 120 12.48 2.87 -0.97
C VAL A 120 12.00 4.33 -0.95
N SER A 121 10.72 4.57 -1.26
CA SER A 121 10.07 5.88 -1.37
C SER A 121 8.77 5.95 -0.54
N PRO A 122 8.84 6.05 0.81
CA PRO A 122 7.68 6.07 1.70
C PRO A 122 6.62 7.12 1.35
N ASP A 123 7.06 8.30 0.91
CA ASP A 123 6.18 9.39 0.49
C ASP A 123 5.41 9.05 -0.79
N VAL A 124 6.03 8.32 -1.73
CA VAL A 124 5.34 7.79 -2.92
C VAL A 124 4.38 6.65 -2.55
N CYS A 125 4.72 5.82 -1.55
CA CYS A 125 3.79 4.82 -1.02
C CYS A 125 2.56 5.48 -0.35
N ALA A 126 2.77 6.56 0.41
CA ALA A 126 1.70 7.37 1.00
C ALA A 126 0.80 8.02 -0.07
N LEU A 127 1.38 8.59 -1.13
CA LEU A 127 0.65 9.10 -2.29
C LEU A 127 -0.16 8.01 -3.00
N ALA A 128 0.41 6.82 -3.17
CA ALA A 128 -0.31 5.67 -3.74
C ALA A 128 -1.48 5.24 -2.86
N LEU A 129 -1.27 5.04 -1.54
CA LEU A 129 -2.32 4.72 -0.57
C LEU A 129 -3.47 5.74 -0.57
N ALA A 130 -3.19 7.03 -0.77
CA ALA A 130 -4.20 8.08 -0.84
C ALA A 130 -5.12 8.02 -2.08
N THR A 131 -4.77 7.22 -3.10
CA THR A 131 -5.64 6.95 -4.26
C THR A 131 -6.45 5.66 -4.15
N VAL A 132 -6.16 4.81 -3.17
CA VAL A 132 -6.84 3.53 -2.95
C VAL A 132 -8.23 3.77 -2.32
N PRO A 133 -9.29 3.05 -2.75
CA PRO A 133 -10.62 3.18 -2.15
C PRO A 133 -10.61 2.87 -0.65
N SER A 134 -11.22 3.76 0.15
CA SER A 134 -11.25 3.69 1.62
C SER A 134 -11.76 2.36 2.19
N THR A 135 -12.61 1.64 1.44
CA THR A 135 -13.11 0.30 1.78
C THR A 135 -12.04 -0.79 1.85
N VAL A 136 -10.85 -0.55 1.28
CA VAL A 136 -9.72 -1.50 1.29
C VAL A 136 -8.43 -0.88 1.83
N THR A 137 -8.34 0.44 2.03
CA THR A 137 -7.13 1.13 2.52
C THR A 137 -6.60 0.56 3.84
N SER A 138 -7.48 0.27 4.82
CA SER A 138 -7.08 -0.37 6.09
C SER A 138 -6.49 -1.78 5.88
N PHE A 139 -7.01 -2.59 4.97
CA PHE A 139 -6.41 -3.89 4.62
C PHE A 139 -4.99 -3.73 4.07
N TYR A 140 -4.75 -2.75 3.20
CA TYR A 140 -3.39 -2.46 2.73
C TYR A 140 -2.49 -2.01 3.87
N ILE A 141 -2.93 -1.06 4.72
CA ILE A 141 -2.16 -0.57 5.88
C ILE A 141 -1.81 -1.72 6.83
N GLN A 142 -2.75 -2.60 7.18
CA GLN A 142 -2.49 -3.77 8.02
C GLN A 142 -1.53 -4.78 7.38
N THR A 143 -1.59 -4.92 6.05
CA THR A 143 -0.62 -5.75 5.31
C THR A 143 0.78 -5.13 5.27
N LEU A 144 0.88 -3.80 5.24
CA LEU A 144 2.15 -3.07 5.37
C LEU A 144 2.71 -3.15 6.80
N ILE A 145 1.85 -3.15 7.83
CA ILE A 145 2.24 -3.39 9.23
C ILE A 145 2.76 -4.83 9.42
N GLY A 146 2.15 -5.81 8.76
CA GLY A 146 2.64 -7.20 8.75
C GLY A 146 3.88 -7.44 7.88
N ALA A 147 4.24 -6.49 7.01
CA ALA A 147 5.44 -6.59 6.18
C ALA A 147 6.69 -6.18 6.98
N LYS A 148 7.74 -7.01 6.95
CA LYS A 148 9.03 -6.72 7.57
C LYS A 148 9.82 -5.69 6.75
N MET A 149 9.37 -4.45 6.79
CA MET A 149 10.00 -3.31 6.09
C MET A 149 11.37 -2.94 6.67
N PRO A 150 12.20 -2.22 5.91
CA PRO A 150 13.36 -1.53 6.46
C PRO A 150 12.95 -0.58 7.60
N ARG A 151 13.80 -0.49 8.62
CA ARG A 151 13.56 0.27 9.86
C ARG A 151 13.14 1.71 9.60
N GLY A 152 12.07 2.16 10.25
CA GLY A 152 11.56 3.54 10.15
C GLY A 152 10.71 3.83 8.91
N LYS A 153 10.74 2.97 7.89
CA LYS A 153 10.07 3.23 6.61
C LYS A 153 8.56 3.09 6.68
N LEU A 154 8.05 2.15 7.47
CA LEU A 154 6.62 2.04 7.74
C LEU A 154 6.13 3.28 8.49
N GLU A 155 6.88 3.70 9.50
CA GLU A 155 6.61 4.89 10.30
C GLU A 155 6.57 6.16 9.42
N GLU A 156 7.53 6.31 8.48
CA GLU A 156 7.51 7.37 7.47
C GLU A 156 6.23 7.34 6.61
N VAL A 157 5.78 6.16 6.12
CA VAL A 157 4.52 6.07 5.34
C VAL A 157 3.33 6.52 6.19
N LEU A 158 3.18 5.96 7.40
CA LEU A 158 2.00 6.17 8.25
C LEU A 158 1.85 7.64 8.68
N LEU A 159 2.96 8.37 8.91
CA LEU A 159 2.94 9.80 9.24
C LEU A 159 2.55 10.73 8.07
N HIS A 160 2.67 10.25 6.82
CA HIS A 160 2.17 10.96 5.64
C HIS A 160 0.68 10.70 5.37
N VAL A 161 0.08 9.64 5.95
CA VAL A 161 -1.34 9.29 5.75
C VAL A 161 -2.20 9.27 7.03
N PRO A 162 -2.06 10.20 8.00
CA PRO A 162 -2.76 10.14 9.29
C PRO A 162 -4.30 10.16 9.16
N LYS A 163 -4.83 10.73 8.08
CA LYS A 163 -6.27 10.76 7.74
C LYS A 163 -6.81 9.44 7.17
N LEU A 164 -5.94 8.50 6.81
CA LEU A 164 -6.29 7.16 6.33
C LEU A 164 -6.15 6.08 7.41
N LEU A 165 -5.43 6.38 8.50
CA LEU A 165 -5.27 5.47 9.63
C LEU A 165 -6.58 5.33 10.40
N THR A 166 -7.04 4.10 10.59
CA THR A 166 -8.15 3.80 11.51
C THR A 166 -7.59 3.37 12.87
N GLN A 167 -8.40 3.53 13.92
CA GLN A 167 -8.01 3.11 15.28
C GLN A 167 -7.64 1.60 15.39
N PRO A 168 -8.27 0.66 14.64
CA PRO A 168 -7.75 -0.70 14.48
C PRO A 168 -6.32 -0.80 13.93
N ASP A 169 -5.96 0.00 12.94
CA ASP A 169 -4.62 -0.04 12.31
C ASP A 169 -3.54 0.44 13.30
N VAL A 170 -3.82 1.54 14.00
CA VAL A 170 -2.93 2.08 15.05
C VAL A 170 -2.80 1.08 16.20
N ARG A 171 -3.91 0.47 16.63
CA ARG A 171 -3.89 -0.58 17.67
C ARG A 171 -3.05 -1.80 17.25
N LEU A 172 -3.17 -2.25 16.00
CA LEU A 172 -2.38 -3.36 15.46
C LEU A 172 -0.88 -3.01 15.51
N TYR A 173 -0.50 -1.87 14.93
CA TYR A 173 0.90 -1.42 14.90
C TYR A 173 1.53 -1.32 16.29
N ILE A 174 0.83 -0.71 17.25
CA ILE A 174 1.31 -0.60 18.64
C ILE A 174 1.44 -2.00 19.29
N SER A 175 0.49 -2.90 19.05
CA SER A 175 0.52 -4.27 19.61
C SER A 175 1.70 -5.08 19.05
N GLU A 176 1.99 -4.95 17.75
CA GLU A 176 3.15 -5.58 17.11
C GLU A 176 4.46 -5.03 17.68
N LYS A 177 4.59 -3.70 17.84
CA LYS A 177 5.80 -3.07 18.41
C LYS A 177 6.00 -3.36 19.90
N ILE A 178 4.93 -3.42 20.70
CA ILE A 178 5.03 -3.93 22.08
C ILE A 178 5.59 -5.36 22.07
N ARG A 179 5.09 -6.24 21.18
CA ARG A 179 5.58 -7.62 21.05
C ARG A 179 7.02 -7.70 20.51
N GLU A 180 7.50 -6.69 19.78
CA GLU A 180 8.89 -6.59 19.30
C GLU A 180 9.88 -6.36 20.45
N PHE A 181 9.49 -5.61 21.50
CA PHE A 181 10.43 -5.17 22.56
C PHE A 181 10.16 -5.74 23.96
N LYS A 182 8.90 -6.05 24.30
CA LYS A 182 8.51 -6.43 25.67
C LYS A 182 9.21 -7.73 26.12
N GLY A 183 9.77 -7.69 27.33
CA GLY A 183 10.48 -8.84 27.93
C GLY A 183 11.93 -9.04 27.47
N LYS A 184 12.47 -8.19 26.60
CA LYS A 184 13.91 -8.22 26.25
C LYS A 184 14.73 -7.48 27.32
N PRO A 185 15.69 -8.15 28.00
CA PRO A 185 16.51 -7.52 29.05
C PRO A 185 17.57 -6.56 28.50
N SER A 186 17.88 -6.67 27.21
CA SER A 186 18.72 -5.74 26.46
C SER A 186 18.27 -5.74 24.99
N LEU A 187 18.50 -4.62 24.31
CA LEU A 187 18.24 -4.44 22.87
C LEU A 187 19.57 -4.29 22.13
N THR A 188 19.69 -4.91 20.96
CA THR A 188 20.77 -4.63 19.99
C THR A 188 20.65 -3.20 19.46
N GLU A 189 21.71 -2.66 18.81
CA GLU A 189 21.65 -1.30 18.27
C GLU A 189 20.52 -1.11 17.24
N ASP A 190 20.27 -2.09 16.36
CA ASP A 190 19.16 -2.03 15.41
C ASP A 190 17.79 -2.04 16.11
N GLU A 191 17.64 -2.80 17.21
CA GLU A 191 16.41 -2.84 18.01
C GLU A 191 16.21 -1.56 18.82
N LYS A 192 17.25 -1.01 19.47
CA LYS A 192 17.20 0.32 20.12
C LYS A 192 16.77 1.38 19.12
N ALA A 193 17.31 1.30 17.91
CA ALA A 193 17.07 2.30 16.88
C ALA A 193 15.70 2.10 16.19
N SER A 194 15.18 0.87 16.12
CA SER A 194 13.78 0.53 15.77
C SER A 194 12.82 1.10 16.83
N PHE A 195 13.14 0.88 18.11
CA PHE A 195 12.40 1.40 19.24
C PHE A 195 12.36 2.94 19.27
N ASN A 196 13.49 3.61 18.97
CA ASN A 196 13.54 5.06 18.82
C ASN A 196 12.67 5.58 17.66
N ALA A 197 12.56 4.83 16.56
CA ALA A 197 11.64 5.17 15.46
C ALA A 197 10.17 5.04 15.91
N PHE A 198 9.83 3.96 16.63
CA PHE A 198 8.51 3.74 17.23
C PHE A 198 8.11 4.82 18.26
N ALA A 199 9.02 5.23 19.14
CA ALA A 199 8.78 6.28 20.13
C ALA A 199 8.51 7.65 19.46
N ASN A 200 9.39 8.05 18.54
CA ASN A 200 9.22 9.28 17.76
C ASN A 200 7.94 9.26 16.90
N PHE A 201 7.62 8.10 16.30
CA PHE A 201 6.38 7.92 15.55
C PHE A 201 5.14 8.15 16.42
N LEU A 202 5.09 7.53 17.60
CA LEU A 202 3.98 7.73 18.53
C LEU A 202 3.87 9.18 18.99
N HIS A 203 5.00 9.80 19.33
CA HIS A 203 5.02 11.21 19.74
C HIS A 203 4.50 12.12 18.63
N GLU A 204 4.97 11.98 17.41
CA GLU A 204 4.53 12.80 16.27
C GLU A 204 3.08 12.52 15.86
N LEU A 205 2.65 11.24 15.89
CA LEU A 205 1.27 10.85 15.62
C LEU A 205 0.31 11.49 16.63
N MET A 206 0.61 11.37 17.93
CA MET A 206 -0.25 11.84 19.01
C MET A 206 -0.21 13.37 19.21
N THR A 207 0.96 14.02 19.08
CA THR A 207 1.08 15.46 19.37
C THR A 207 0.86 16.36 18.17
N LYS A 208 1.30 15.96 16.97
CA LYS A 208 1.18 16.78 15.75
C LYS A 208 -0.01 16.33 14.90
N LYS A 209 -0.13 15.01 14.65
CA LYS A 209 -1.09 14.46 13.67
C LYS A 209 -2.48 14.11 14.21
N ALA A 210 -2.69 14.01 15.52
CA ALA A 210 -4.03 13.85 16.10
C ALA A 210 -4.96 15.05 15.80
N SER A 211 -4.39 16.22 15.46
CA SER A 211 -5.14 17.37 14.93
C SER A 211 -5.79 17.09 13.56
N GLU A 212 -5.16 16.22 12.75
CA GLU A 212 -5.63 15.81 11.43
C GLU A 212 -6.63 14.65 11.49
N ASN A 213 -6.57 13.81 12.54
CA ASN A 213 -7.48 12.69 12.77
C ASN A 213 -7.70 12.48 14.28
N LYS A 214 -8.87 12.92 14.76
CA LYS A 214 -9.24 12.91 16.20
C LYS A 214 -9.68 11.54 16.72
N GLU A 215 -9.82 10.54 15.85
CA GLU A 215 -10.21 9.17 16.25
C GLU A 215 -9.00 8.30 16.61
N ILE A 216 -7.78 8.80 16.41
CA ILE A 216 -6.52 8.13 16.78
C ILE A 216 -6.20 8.40 18.25
N PHE A 217 -6.01 7.34 19.03
CA PHE A 217 -5.51 7.43 20.39
C PHE A 217 -4.79 6.14 20.82
N ILE A 218 -3.89 6.21 21.79
CA ILE A 218 -3.34 4.99 22.41
C ILE A 218 -4.44 4.39 23.28
N ALA A 219 -4.96 3.22 22.89
CA ALA A 219 -6.05 2.54 23.60
C ALA A 219 -5.65 2.17 25.04
N ASP A 220 -6.56 2.33 26.02
CA ASP A 220 -6.24 2.21 27.45
C ASP A 220 -5.60 0.87 27.84
N ALA A 221 -6.01 -0.23 27.21
CA ALA A 221 -5.43 -1.56 27.42
C ALA A 221 -3.95 -1.69 26.98
N LEU A 222 -3.44 -0.76 26.16
CA LEU A 222 -2.04 -0.70 25.72
C LEU A 222 -1.23 0.37 26.46
N LYS A 223 -1.87 1.34 27.13
CA LYS A 223 -1.17 2.44 27.83
C LYS A 223 -0.15 1.94 28.87
N PRO A 224 -0.40 0.90 29.69
CA PRO A 224 0.60 0.41 30.66
C PRO A 224 1.87 -0.14 29.98
N ASP A 225 1.70 -0.89 28.89
CA ASP A 225 2.82 -1.49 28.15
C ASP A 225 3.65 -0.44 27.40
N VAL A 226 2.99 0.58 26.81
CA VAL A 226 3.69 1.73 26.22
C VAL A 226 4.37 2.57 27.30
N GLU A 227 3.75 2.75 28.47
CA GLU A 227 4.34 3.47 29.60
C GLU A 227 5.58 2.75 30.16
N GLU A 228 5.56 1.42 30.28
CA GLU A 228 6.70 0.61 30.72
C GLU A 228 7.90 0.77 29.76
N LEU A 229 7.66 0.67 28.46
CA LEU A 229 8.69 0.80 27.42
C LEU A 229 9.26 2.23 27.34
N LEU A 230 8.42 3.27 27.41
CA LEU A 230 8.88 4.67 27.30
C LEU A 230 9.47 5.22 28.62
N LYS A 231 9.11 4.68 29.79
CA LYS A 231 9.75 5.04 31.08
C LYS A 231 11.09 4.35 31.33
N SER A 232 11.36 3.22 30.67
CA SER A 232 12.63 2.48 30.76
C SER A 232 13.70 2.99 29.77
N SER A 233 13.42 4.12 29.10
CA SER A 233 14.27 4.73 28.07
C SER A 233 14.26 6.25 28.15
N ASP A 234 15.09 6.92 27.33
CA ASP A 234 15.22 8.38 27.30
C ASP A 234 13.94 9.13 26.87
N HIS A 235 12.95 8.41 26.31
CA HIS A 235 11.70 8.97 25.78
C HIS A 235 10.63 9.27 26.84
N LYS A 236 10.98 9.20 28.13
CA LYS A 236 10.08 9.49 29.24
C LYS A 236 9.38 10.85 29.12
N SER A 237 10.05 11.87 28.59
CA SER A 237 9.46 13.20 28.33
C SER A 237 8.35 13.15 27.26
N GLN A 238 8.58 12.45 26.14
CA GLN A 238 7.60 12.27 25.07
C GLN A 238 6.31 11.63 25.61
N TRP A 239 6.44 10.67 26.54
CA TRP A 239 5.28 10.01 27.14
C TRP A 239 4.47 10.92 28.08
N GLU A 240 5.10 11.82 28.83
CA GLU A 240 4.38 12.83 29.63
C GLU A 240 3.78 13.97 28.78
N GLU A 241 4.15 14.06 27.50
CA GLU A 241 3.47 14.92 26.52
C GLU A 241 2.28 14.22 25.85
N MET A 242 2.42 12.94 25.47
CA MET A 242 1.35 12.12 24.86
C MET A 242 0.17 11.80 25.78
N LYS A 243 0.28 12.05 27.09
CA LYS A 243 -0.78 11.81 28.08
C LYS A 243 -1.71 13.02 28.35
N LYS A 244 -1.51 14.13 27.64
CA LYS A 244 -2.26 15.40 27.81
C LYS A 244 -3.38 15.56 26.81
#